data_AF-A0A3E2CNK0-F1
#
_entry.id   AF-A0A3E2CNK0-F1
#
_cell.length_a   1.000
_cell.length_b   1.000
_cell.length_c   1.000
_cell.angle_alpha   90.00
_cell.angle_beta   90.00
_cell.angle_gamma   90.00
#
_symmetry.space_group_name_H-M   'P 1'
#
loop_
_entity.id
_entity.type
_entity.pdbx_description
1 polymer ?
#
loop_
_entity_poly.entity_id
_entity_poly.type
_entity_poly.pdbx_seq_one_letter_code
_entity_poly.pdbx_strand_id
1 'polypeptide(L)'
;MPKKNSLTVRRVLALFLTYITLCVAGGIAASIMFVPGVMSVNSVVKTVVPSLRVDGIDFDVTALPQKSRLYASDGKTIIATFYAQNRTVVPLRRISQYMQRAMVAREDRRFFEHSGVDMQGVIRAFVQTFVKKGDMQGGSSLTQQYVKNVLMIKARENNDPLAEYHASEGTIARKLREMLIAIQMEKKYSKLEILQGYLNIAQFGSNNIYGVETAAHRYFNTSAAKLNLVQSATIAAITKNPSRYDPSIETNQPEAQKQRNIVLDLMLRQGFITKSEHDSAVAIPLKSTLNIQREVS
;
A
#
# COMPACT_ATOMS: atom_id res chain seq x y z
N MET A 1 5.48 5.85 69.11
CA MET A 1 5.74 5.00 67.93
C MET A 1 4.56 4.06 67.71
N PRO A 2 3.93 4.00 66.52
CA PRO A 2 2.86 3.03 66.28
C PRO A 2 3.42 1.60 66.14
N LYS A 3 2.76 0.63 66.79
CA LYS A 3 3.13 -0.80 66.70
C LYS A 3 2.96 -1.29 65.26
N LYS A 4 4.04 -1.82 64.67
CA LYS A 4 4.02 -2.43 63.33
C LYS A 4 3.38 -3.82 63.46
N ASN A 5 2.11 -3.94 63.10
CA ASN A 5 1.37 -5.21 63.14
C ASN A 5 2.05 -6.23 62.22
N SER A 6 2.64 -7.29 62.78
CA SER A 6 3.20 -8.39 62.00
C SER A 6 2.07 -9.18 61.35
N LEU A 7 2.18 -9.42 60.04
CA LEU A 7 1.20 -10.21 59.30
C LEU A 7 1.35 -11.68 59.70
N THR A 8 0.37 -12.21 60.44
CA THR A 8 0.31 -13.63 60.80
C THR A 8 0.31 -14.49 59.53
N VAL A 9 0.98 -15.64 59.53
CA VAL A 9 1.08 -16.56 58.38
C VAL A 9 -0.30 -16.86 57.76
N ARG A 10 -1.32 -17.11 58.61
CA ARG A 10 -2.71 -17.33 58.18
C ARG A 10 -3.31 -16.14 57.40
N ARG A 11 -2.92 -14.91 57.71
CA ARG A 11 -3.37 -13.68 57.04
C ARG A 11 -2.64 -13.45 55.73
N VAL A 12 -1.34 -13.77 55.66
CA VAL A 12 -0.56 -13.76 54.41
C VAL A 12 -1.13 -14.80 53.43
N LEU A 13 -1.37 -16.03 53.92
CA LEU A 13 -1.96 -17.11 53.12
C LEU A 13 -3.36 -16.73 52.59
N ALA A 14 -4.20 -16.15 53.45
CA ALA A 14 -5.53 -15.68 53.04
C ALA A 14 -5.47 -14.61 51.95
N LEU A 15 -4.61 -13.58 52.11
CA LEU A 15 -4.43 -12.54 51.10
C LEU A 15 -3.88 -13.10 49.77
N PHE A 16 -2.98 -14.07 49.83
CA PHE A 16 -2.44 -14.75 48.65
C PHE A 16 -3.50 -15.57 47.91
N LEU A 17 -4.33 -16.35 48.63
CA LEU A 17 -5.48 -17.02 48.02
C LEU A 17 -6.48 -16.03 47.42
N THR A 18 -6.83 -14.94 48.11
CA THR A 18 -7.73 -13.92 47.57
C THR A 18 -7.17 -13.28 46.29
N TYR A 19 -5.86 -13.01 46.23
CA TYR A 19 -5.20 -12.50 45.04
C TYR A 19 -5.26 -13.49 43.87
N ILE A 20 -4.95 -14.79 44.09
CA ILE A 20 -5.09 -15.84 43.07
C ILE A 20 -6.54 -15.93 42.57
N THR A 21 -7.52 -15.94 43.47
CA THR A 21 -8.94 -15.99 43.09
C THR A 21 -9.36 -14.78 42.26
N LEU A 22 -8.88 -13.57 42.59
CA LEU A 22 -9.11 -12.36 41.79
C LEU A 22 -8.46 -12.43 40.40
N CYS A 23 -7.22 -12.93 40.31
CA CYS A 23 -6.54 -13.11 39.02
C CYS A 23 -7.25 -14.15 38.14
N VAL A 24 -7.69 -15.27 38.71
CA VAL A 24 -8.41 -16.33 37.98
C VAL A 24 -9.80 -15.85 37.55
N ALA A 25 -10.56 -15.22 38.44
CA ALA A 25 -11.87 -14.66 38.11
C ALA A 25 -11.77 -13.54 37.05
N GLY A 26 -10.77 -12.66 37.16
CA GLY A 26 -10.51 -11.62 36.18
C GLY A 26 -10.09 -12.19 34.81
N GLY A 27 -9.24 -13.22 34.78
CA GLY A 27 -8.86 -13.93 33.57
C GLY A 27 -10.04 -14.63 32.88
N ILE A 28 -10.92 -15.27 33.65
CA ILE A 28 -12.15 -15.89 33.15
C ILE A 28 -13.11 -14.84 32.60
N ALA A 29 -13.35 -13.74 33.35
CA ALA A 29 -14.23 -12.66 32.90
C ALA A 29 -13.72 -11.99 31.61
N ALA A 30 -12.42 -11.71 31.52
CA ALA A 30 -11.79 -11.21 30.30
C ALA A 30 -11.95 -12.19 29.13
N SER A 31 -11.70 -13.49 29.36
CA SER A 31 -11.86 -14.53 28.34
C SER A 31 -13.30 -14.60 27.81
N ILE A 32 -14.30 -14.58 28.71
CA ILE A 32 -15.72 -14.55 28.36
C ILE A 32 -16.08 -13.29 27.56
N MET A 33 -15.46 -12.14 27.83
CA MET A 33 -15.67 -10.93 27.05
C MET A 33 -15.12 -11.03 25.62
N PHE A 34 -14.06 -11.82 25.40
CA PHE A 34 -13.52 -12.11 24.07
C PHE A 34 -14.22 -13.29 23.35
N VAL A 35 -14.90 -14.20 24.07
CA VAL A 35 -15.59 -15.36 23.46
C VAL A 35 -16.61 -14.97 22.38
N PRO A 36 -17.51 -13.97 22.56
CA PRO A 36 -18.37 -13.48 21.47
C PRO A 36 -17.60 -12.97 20.26
N GLY A 37 -16.43 -12.35 20.47
CA GLY A 37 -15.52 -11.94 19.40
C GLY A 37 -14.92 -13.14 18.66
N VAL A 38 -14.45 -14.16 19.37
CA VAL A 38 -13.87 -15.38 18.77
C VAL A 38 -14.94 -16.24 18.08
N MET A 39 -16.15 -16.34 18.65
CA MET A 39 -17.26 -17.08 18.03
C MET A 39 -17.84 -16.36 16.81
N SER A 40 -17.98 -15.03 16.85
CA SER A 40 -18.38 -14.25 15.67
C SER A 40 -17.31 -14.33 14.58
N VAL A 41 -16.02 -14.26 14.92
CA VAL A 41 -14.91 -14.53 13.99
C VAL A 41 -15.02 -15.95 13.42
N ASN A 42 -15.29 -17.00 14.22
CA ASN A 42 -15.40 -18.38 13.71
C ASN A 42 -16.60 -18.55 12.75
N SER A 43 -17.76 -17.97 13.06
CA SER A 43 -18.93 -17.99 12.18
C SER A 43 -18.68 -17.24 10.88
N VAL A 44 -18.08 -16.03 10.95
CA VAL A 44 -17.68 -15.25 9.77
C VAL A 44 -16.61 -15.98 8.96
N VAL A 45 -15.62 -16.59 9.61
CA VAL A 45 -14.60 -17.41 8.94
C VAL A 45 -15.26 -18.58 8.21
N LYS A 46 -16.26 -19.26 8.77
CA LYS A 46 -16.95 -20.37 8.08
C LYS A 46 -17.78 -19.94 6.87
N THR A 47 -18.43 -18.77 6.89
CA THR A 47 -19.13 -18.24 5.69
C THR A 47 -18.19 -17.60 4.68
N VAL A 48 -17.06 -17.05 5.11
CA VAL A 48 -16.14 -16.31 4.24
C VAL A 48 -15.06 -17.23 3.66
N VAL A 49 -14.60 -18.29 4.34
CA VAL A 49 -13.62 -19.29 3.81
C VAL A 49 -13.98 -19.85 2.41
N PRO A 50 -15.24 -20.24 2.11
CA PRO A 50 -15.61 -20.67 0.76
C PRO A 50 -15.45 -19.57 -0.30
N SER A 51 -15.69 -18.30 0.03
CA SER A 51 -15.49 -17.15 -0.87
C SER A 51 -14.07 -16.55 -0.79
N LEU A 52 -13.21 -17.12 0.05
CA LEU A 52 -11.76 -16.89 0.15
C LEU A 52 -10.93 -18.02 -0.45
N ARG A 53 -11.55 -19.11 -0.94
CA ARG A 53 -10.86 -20.12 -1.74
C ARG A 53 -10.44 -19.48 -3.06
N VAL A 54 -9.16 -19.14 -3.10
CA VAL A 54 -8.47 -18.62 -4.28
C VAL A 54 -7.75 -19.80 -4.93
N ASP A 55 -8.55 -20.74 -5.43
CA ASP A 55 -8.04 -21.89 -6.15
C ASP A 55 -7.65 -21.43 -7.56
N GLY A 56 -6.39 -21.66 -7.95
CA GLY A 56 -5.95 -21.52 -9.34
C GLY A 56 -5.72 -20.10 -9.89
N ILE A 57 -5.66 -19.02 -9.09
CA ILE A 57 -5.22 -17.73 -9.65
C ILE A 57 -3.72 -17.75 -9.89
N ASP A 58 -3.33 -18.10 -11.12
CA ASP A 58 -2.01 -17.77 -11.62
C ASP A 58 -1.91 -16.27 -11.88
N PHE A 59 -1.42 -15.54 -10.89
CA PHE A 59 -0.99 -14.17 -11.08
C PHE A 59 0.37 -14.19 -11.78
N ASP A 60 0.41 -14.26 -13.11
CA ASP A 60 1.63 -13.87 -13.82
C ASP A 60 1.87 -12.37 -13.60
N VAL A 61 2.66 -12.08 -12.58
CA VAL A 61 3.04 -10.73 -12.15
C VAL A 61 3.94 -10.02 -13.18
N THR A 62 4.42 -10.75 -14.19
CA THR A 62 5.31 -10.25 -15.24
C THR A 62 4.54 -9.92 -16.53
N ALA A 63 3.47 -10.66 -16.83
CA ALA A 63 2.58 -10.45 -17.99
C ALA A 63 1.52 -9.35 -17.74
N LEU A 64 1.95 -8.11 -17.46
CA LEU A 64 1.04 -6.97 -17.39
C LEU A 64 0.62 -6.48 -18.80
N PRO A 65 -0.65 -6.07 -19.01
CA PRO A 65 -1.10 -5.49 -20.27
C PRO A 65 -0.31 -4.25 -20.67
N GLN A 66 0.00 -4.15 -21.96
CA GLN A 66 0.80 -3.09 -22.57
C GLN A 66 0.07 -2.47 -23.76
N LYS A 67 0.60 -1.35 -24.27
CA LYS A 67 0.10 -0.67 -25.47
C LYS A 67 0.45 -1.43 -26.75
N SER A 68 -0.52 -1.57 -27.65
CA SER A 68 -0.33 -2.05 -29.02
C SER A 68 -0.18 -0.84 -29.96
N ARG A 69 0.81 -0.86 -30.86
CA ARG A 69 1.03 0.19 -31.86
C ARG A 69 0.76 -0.32 -33.27
N LEU A 70 -0.10 0.36 -34.01
CA LEU A 70 -0.32 0.16 -35.43
C LEU A 70 0.65 1.05 -36.20
N TYR A 71 1.50 0.42 -37.01
CA TYR A 71 2.45 1.10 -37.88
C TYR A 71 1.95 1.13 -39.32
N ALA A 72 2.36 2.14 -40.08
CA ALA A 72 2.23 2.14 -41.53
C ALA A 72 3.14 1.08 -42.18
N SER A 73 2.98 0.87 -43.48
CA SER A 73 3.79 -0.08 -44.27
C SER A 73 5.29 0.24 -44.29
N ASP A 74 5.70 1.44 -43.85
CA ASP A 74 7.09 1.85 -43.66
C ASP A 74 7.76 1.27 -42.40
N GLY A 75 6.98 0.64 -41.50
CA GLY A 75 7.44 0.10 -40.21
C GLY A 75 7.92 1.15 -39.20
N LYS A 76 7.68 2.44 -39.44
CA LYS A 76 8.19 3.57 -38.62
C LYS A 76 7.09 4.53 -38.19
N THR A 77 6.18 4.90 -39.08
CA THR A 77 5.12 5.85 -38.81
C THR A 77 4.02 5.18 -38.00
N ILE A 78 3.74 5.68 -36.80
CA ILE A 78 2.64 5.18 -35.95
C ILE A 78 1.33 5.80 -36.44
N ILE A 79 0.38 4.96 -36.87
CA ILE A 79 -0.97 5.35 -37.27
C ILE A 79 -1.86 5.49 -36.04
N ALA A 80 -1.77 4.54 -35.10
CA ALA A 80 -2.58 4.53 -33.89
C ALA A 80 -1.86 3.78 -32.75
N THR A 81 -2.15 4.14 -31.51
CA THR A 81 -1.75 3.37 -30.33
C THR A 81 -3.00 2.98 -29.53
N PHE A 82 -3.20 1.69 -29.34
CA PHE A 82 -4.34 1.12 -28.62
C PHE A 82 -3.91 0.68 -27.22
N TYR A 83 -4.65 1.12 -26.19
CA TYR A 83 -4.45 0.67 -24.82
C TYR A 83 -5.75 0.80 -24.01
N ALA A 84 -6.01 -0.17 -23.12
CA ALA A 84 -6.98 0.00 -22.04
C ALA A 84 -6.36 0.78 -20.85
N GLN A 85 -5.03 0.69 -20.69
CA GLN A 85 -4.25 1.35 -19.65
C GLN A 85 -2.91 1.79 -20.27
N ASN A 86 -2.57 3.08 -20.21
CA ASN A 86 -1.30 3.55 -20.79
C ASN A 86 -0.14 3.16 -19.87
N ARG A 87 0.47 2.00 -20.15
CA ARG A 87 1.55 1.39 -19.38
C ARG A 87 2.72 1.02 -20.29
N THR A 88 3.91 1.41 -19.87
CA THR A 88 5.18 0.86 -20.39
C THR A 88 5.83 0.05 -19.27
N VAL A 89 5.97 -1.26 -19.45
CA VAL A 89 6.54 -2.14 -18.42
C VAL A 89 8.07 -2.09 -18.47
N VAL A 90 8.70 -1.79 -17.33
CA VAL A 90 10.16 -1.77 -17.18
C VAL A 90 10.62 -2.67 -16.02
N PRO A 91 11.74 -3.40 -16.17
CA PRO A 91 12.27 -4.21 -15.07
C PRO A 91 12.79 -3.32 -13.94
N LEU A 92 12.81 -3.81 -12.70
CA LEU A 92 13.15 -3.03 -11.50
C LEU A 92 14.52 -2.35 -11.59
N ARG A 93 15.50 -3.01 -12.22
CA ARG A 93 16.84 -2.46 -12.51
C ARG A 93 16.85 -1.23 -13.44
N ARG A 94 15.74 -0.93 -14.12
CA ARG A 94 15.51 0.28 -14.92
C ARG A 94 14.57 1.27 -14.23
N ILE A 95 14.38 1.14 -12.91
CA ILE A 95 13.66 2.11 -12.08
C ILE A 95 14.63 2.65 -11.03
N SER A 96 14.72 3.98 -10.91
CA SER A 96 15.62 4.68 -9.97
C SER A 96 15.47 4.14 -8.54
N GLN A 97 16.60 3.99 -7.83
CA GLN A 97 16.57 3.59 -6.42
C GLN A 97 15.82 4.61 -5.56
N TYR A 98 15.86 5.90 -5.89
CA TYR A 98 15.05 6.91 -5.19
C TYR A 98 13.55 6.63 -5.36
N MET A 99 13.11 6.19 -6.54
CA MET A 99 11.71 5.87 -6.82
C MET A 99 11.26 4.60 -6.10
N GLN A 100 12.10 3.57 -6.08
CA GLN A 100 11.85 2.35 -5.30
C GLN A 100 11.73 2.66 -3.79
N ARG A 101 12.68 3.43 -3.23
CA ARG A 101 12.68 3.85 -1.82
C ARG A 101 11.54 4.80 -1.48
N ALA A 102 11.20 5.74 -2.36
CA ALA A 102 10.08 6.67 -2.16
C ALA A 102 8.74 5.91 -2.08
N MET A 103 8.56 4.89 -2.92
CA MET A 103 7.35 4.07 -2.91
C MET A 103 7.23 3.24 -1.63
N VAL A 104 8.30 2.52 -1.26
CA VAL A 104 8.36 1.77 0.02
C VAL A 104 8.14 2.72 1.20
N ALA A 105 8.80 3.88 1.22
CA ALA A 105 8.66 4.86 2.29
C ALA A 105 7.23 5.38 2.47
N ARG A 106 6.53 5.56 1.35
CA ARG A 106 5.19 6.13 1.33
C ARG A 106 4.11 5.11 1.64
N GLU A 107 4.14 3.94 1.02
CA GLU A 107 3.06 2.96 1.10
C GLU A 107 3.27 1.91 2.20
N ASP A 108 4.52 1.47 2.42
CA ASP A 108 4.80 0.31 3.26
C ASP A 108 6.23 0.34 3.81
N ARG A 109 6.43 1.14 4.86
CA ARG A 109 7.75 1.35 5.50
C ARG A 109 8.45 0.08 5.98
N ARG A 110 7.73 -1.05 6.08
CA ARG A 110 8.22 -2.36 6.52
C ARG A 110 8.10 -3.41 5.42
N PHE A 111 8.02 -2.98 4.16
CA PHE A 111 7.78 -3.87 3.02
C PHE A 111 8.72 -5.07 3.00
N PHE A 112 9.99 -4.92 3.39
CA PHE A 112 10.95 -6.03 3.40
C PHE A 112 10.97 -6.89 4.69
N GLU A 113 10.20 -6.52 5.73
CA GLU A 113 10.18 -7.19 7.05
C GLU A 113 9.02 -8.15 7.25
N HIS A 114 7.89 -7.97 6.55
CA HIS A 114 6.67 -8.78 6.72
C HIS A 114 6.43 -9.75 5.56
N SER A 115 5.45 -10.64 5.72
CA SER A 115 5.05 -11.63 4.70
C SER A 115 3.61 -11.38 4.22
N GLY A 116 3.44 -10.45 3.30
CA GLY A 116 2.17 -10.09 2.64
C GLY A 116 1.35 -9.03 3.37
N VAL A 117 1.38 -8.99 4.72
CA VAL A 117 0.59 -8.05 5.53
C VAL A 117 1.42 -7.49 6.69
N ASP A 118 1.53 -6.16 6.80
CA ASP A 118 2.05 -5.48 7.99
C ASP A 118 1.05 -5.57 9.15
N MET A 119 1.05 -6.68 9.90
CA MET A 119 0.13 -6.88 11.04
C MET A 119 0.26 -5.76 12.09
N GLN A 120 1.48 -5.31 12.37
CA GLN A 120 1.71 -4.17 13.26
C GLN A 120 1.17 -2.85 12.65
N GLY A 121 1.10 -2.75 11.33
CA GLY A 121 0.48 -1.64 10.59
C GLY A 121 -1.04 -1.65 10.66
N VAL A 122 -1.65 -2.82 10.55
CA VAL A 122 -3.09 -3.03 10.76
C VAL A 122 -3.49 -2.61 12.18
N ILE A 123 -2.76 -3.09 13.20
CA ILE A 123 -3.02 -2.73 14.61
C ILE A 123 -2.85 -1.21 14.83
N ARG A 124 -1.77 -0.61 14.29
CA ARG A 124 -1.54 0.84 14.36
C ARG A 124 -2.69 1.64 13.72
N ALA A 125 -3.14 1.24 12.52
CA ALA A 125 -4.23 1.91 11.81
C ALA A 125 -5.57 1.78 12.56
N PHE A 126 -5.86 0.60 13.12
CA PHE A 126 -7.02 0.36 13.96
C PHE A 126 -7.05 1.28 15.19
N VAL A 127 -5.94 1.34 15.96
CA VAL A 127 -5.84 2.22 17.12
C VAL A 127 -5.97 3.71 16.72
N GLN A 128 -5.34 4.13 15.63
CA GLN A 128 -5.40 5.51 15.17
C GLN A 128 -6.82 5.93 14.76
N THR A 129 -7.56 5.04 14.09
CA THR A 129 -8.91 5.31 13.58
C THR A 129 -9.95 5.23 14.70
N PHE A 130 -9.98 4.14 15.47
CA PHE A 130 -11.06 3.87 16.43
C PHE A 130 -10.81 4.43 17.83
N VAL A 131 -9.56 4.44 18.31
CA VAL A 131 -9.24 4.92 19.68
C VAL A 131 -8.94 6.42 19.67
N LYS A 132 -8.14 6.88 18.70
CA LYS A 132 -7.71 8.29 18.64
C LYS A 132 -8.62 9.21 17.80
N LYS A 133 -9.68 8.67 17.18
CA LYS A 133 -10.58 9.40 16.26
C LYS A 133 -9.86 10.24 15.19
N GLY A 134 -8.68 9.78 14.75
CA GLY A 134 -7.91 10.45 13.71
C GLY A 134 -8.34 10.06 12.31
N ASP A 135 -7.81 10.76 11.30
CA ASP A 135 -7.96 10.38 9.89
C ASP A 135 -7.65 8.89 9.66
N MET A 136 -8.44 8.26 8.81
CA MET A 136 -8.28 6.85 8.45
C MET A 136 -6.92 6.62 7.76
N GLN A 137 -5.94 6.14 8.51
CA GLN A 137 -4.63 5.80 7.96
C GLN A 137 -4.70 4.46 7.22
N GLY A 138 -4.13 4.43 6.01
CA GLY A 138 -4.01 3.21 5.23
C GLY A 138 -3.16 2.16 5.95
N GLY A 139 -3.79 1.10 6.45
CA GLY A 139 -3.13 -0.06 7.06
C GLY A 139 -2.85 -1.21 6.08
N SER A 140 -2.81 -0.93 4.76
CA SER A 140 -2.59 -1.95 3.73
C SER A 140 -1.12 -1.98 3.30
N SER A 141 -0.53 -3.17 3.21
CA SER A 141 0.81 -3.36 2.64
C SER A 141 0.86 -3.03 1.15
N LEU A 142 2.06 -2.84 0.62
CA LEU A 142 2.29 -2.65 -0.82
C LEU A 142 1.81 -3.87 -1.61
N THR A 143 2.01 -5.08 -1.09
CA THR A 143 1.54 -6.34 -1.69
C THR A 143 0.01 -6.42 -1.75
N GLN A 144 -0.71 -5.98 -0.70
CA GLN A 144 -2.18 -5.92 -0.74
C GLN A 144 -2.69 -4.92 -1.79
N GLN A 145 -2.01 -3.78 -1.94
CA GLN A 145 -2.34 -2.82 -2.99
C GLN A 145 -2.03 -3.37 -4.39
N TYR A 146 -0.93 -4.11 -4.54
CA TYR A 146 -0.58 -4.79 -5.78
C TYR A 146 -1.67 -5.82 -6.16
N VAL A 147 -2.06 -6.69 -5.23
CA VAL A 147 -3.17 -7.64 -5.39
C VAL A 147 -4.45 -6.95 -5.83
N LYS A 148 -4.84 -5.85 -5.17
CA LYS A 148 -6.04 -5.08 -5.53
C LYS A 148 -5.97 -4.60 -7.00
N ASN A 149 -4.81 -4.07 -7.41
CA ASN A 149 -4.62 -3.58 -8.77
C ASN A 149 -4.67 -4.72 -9.81
N VAL A 150 -4.12 -5.90 -9.51
CA VAL A 150 -4.17 -7.05 -10.45
C VAL A 150 -5.58 -7.63 -10.55
N LEU A 151 -6.31 -7.76 -9.43
CA LEU A 151 -7.70 -8.22 -9.43
C LEU A 151 -8.60 -7.27 -10.25
N MET A 152 -8.40 -5.96 -10.10
CA MET A 152 -9.10 -4.94 -10.88
C MET A 152 -8.82 -5.05 -12.40
N ILE A 153 -7.60 -5.37 -12.80
CA ILE A 153 -7.26 -5.61 -14.21
C ILE A 153 -7.94 -6.88 -14.72
N LYS A 154 -7.76 -8.01 -14.04
CA LYS A 154 -8.34 -9.30 -14.47
C LYS A 154 -9.86 -9.25 -14.59
N ALA A 155 -10.55 -8.55 -13.69
CA ALA A 155 -12.00 -8.34 -13.78
C ALA A 155 -12.41 -7.61 -15.07
N ARG A 156 -11.67 -6.55 -15.44
CA ARG A 156 -11.93 -5.77 -16.66
C ARG A 156 -11.59 -6.54 -17.93
N GLU A 157 -10.48 -7.29 -17.93
CA GLU A 157 -10.10 -8.15 -19.07
C GLU A 157 -11.14 -9.24 -19.34
N ASN A 158 -11.67 -9.85 -18.27
CA ASN A 158 -12.71 -10.87 -18.35
C ASN A 158 -14.10 -10.30 -18.63
N ASN A 159 -14.26 -8.97 -18.70
CA ASN A 159 -15.54 -8.27 -18.77
C ASN A 159 -16.54 -8.74 -17.69
N ASP A 160 -16.06 -8.86 -16.44
CA ASP A 160 -16.83 -9.31 -15.27
C ASP A 160 -17.09 -8.13 -14.30
N PRO A 161 -18.28 -7.49 -14.36
CA PRO A 161 -18.63 -6.37 -13.48
C PRO A 161 -18.75 -6.78 -12.01
N LEU A 162 -19.05 -8.05 -11.73
CA LEU A 162 -19.18 -8.57 -10.37
C LEU A 162 -17.79 -8.74 -9.73
N ALA A 163 -16.81 -9.23 -10.50
CA ALA A 163 -15.42 -9.23 -10.07
C ALA A 163 -14.85 -7.81 -9.91
N GLU A 164 -15.20 -6.84 -10.77
CA GLU A 164 -14.76 -5.45 -10.63
C GLU A 164 -15.35 -4.79 -9.37
N TYR A 165 -16.63 -5.05 -9.10
CA TYR A 165 -17.26 -4.69 -7.83
C TYR A 165 -16.49 -5.31 -6.65
N HIS A 166 -16.29 -6.63 -6.64
CA HIS A 166 -15.58 -7.31 -5.56
C HIS A 166 -14.09 -6.92 -5.41
N ALA A 167 -13.46 -6.36 -6.45
CA ALA A 167 -12.11 -5.80 -6.37
C ALA A 167 -12.08 -4.37 -5.76
N SER A 168 -13.24 -3.70 -5.62
CA SER A 168 -13.36 -2.31 -5.17
C SER A 168 -14.28 -2.08 -3.95
N GLU A 169 -15.23 -2.97 -3.66
CA GLU A 169 -16.43 -2.91 -2.79
C GLU A 169 -16.31 -2.38 -1.33
N GLY A 170 -15.13 -1.94 -0.87
CA GLY A 170 -14.96 -1.37 0.47
C GLY A 170 -14.92 -2.40 1.63
N THR A 171 -15.71 -3.47 1.59
CA THR A 171 -16.01 -4.37 2.72
C THR A 171 -14.82 -5.05 3.42
N ILE A 172 -15.07 -5.53 4.65
CA ILE A 172 -14.14 -6.37 5.43
C ILE A 172 -13.86 -7.70 4.70
N ALA A 173 -14.86 -8.29 4.03
CA ALA A 173 -14.71 -9.54 3.29
C ALA A 173 -13.69 -9.39 2.14
N ARG A 174 -13.81 -8.34 1.30
CA ARG A 174 -12.78 -7.99 0.31
C ARG A 174 -11.42 -7.78 0.95
N LYS A 175 -11.36 -7.05 2.07
CA LYS A 175 -10.08 -6.76 2.75
C LYS A 175 -9.38 -8.03 3.25
N LEU A 176 -10.14 -9.02 3.76
CA LEU A 176 -9.62 -10.34 4.13
C LEU A 176 -9.19 -11.16 2.90
N ARG A 177 -9.92 -11.09 1.79
CA ARG A 177 -9.53 -11.69 0.50
C ARG A 177 -8.20 -11.14 0.01
N GLU A 178 -8.03 -9.82 0.01
CA GLU A 178 -6.75 -9.16 -0.31
C GLU A 178 -5.60 -9.60 0.61
N MET A 179 -5.85 -9.77 1.91
CA MET A 179 -4.84 -10.25 2.88
C MET A 179 -4.37 -11.68 2.56
N LEU A 180 -5.30 -12.60 2.33
CA LEU A 180 -4.94 -13.99 2.03
C LEU A 180 -4.24 -14.15 0.69
N ILE A 181 -4.68 -13.42 -0.34
CA ILE A 181 -3.99 -13.42 -1.63
C ILE A 181 -2.60 -12.80 -1.51
N ALA A 182 -2.43 -11.70 -0.75
CA ALA A 182 -1.11 -11.12 -0.53
C ALA A 182 -0.14 -12.11 0.13
N ILE A 183 -0.59 -12.87 1.14
CA ILE A 183 0.20 -13.93 1.78
C ILE A 183 0.56 -15.05 0.79
N GLN A 184 -0.34 -15.46 -0.09
CA GLN A 184 -0.05 -16.44 -1.14
C GLN A 184 0.95 -15.91 -2.17
N MET A 185 0.80 -14.64 -2.57
CA MET A 185 1.65 -13.98 -3.55
C MET A 185 3.10 -13.91 -3.09
N GLU A 186 3.37 -13.61 -1.82
CA GLU A 186 4.74 -13.60 -1.27
C GLU A 186 5.36 -14.98 -1.02
N LYS A 187 4.56 -16.05 -1.09
CA LYS A 187 5.09 -17.42 -1.13
C LYS A 187 5.56 -17.82 -2.52
N LYS A 188 5.05 -17.17 -3.58
CA LYS A 188 5.40 -17.46 -4.98
C LYS A 188 6.42 -16.48 -5.55
N TYR A 189 6.37 -15.21 -5.14
CA TYR A 189 7.18 -14.11 -5.70
C TYR A 189 7.98 -13.39 -4.62
N SER A 190 9.20 -13.00 -4.97
CA SER A 190 10.06 -12.18 -4.11
C SER A 190 9.53 -10.76 -3.94
N LYS A 191 9.96 -10.09 -2.86
CA LYS A 191 9.68 -8.66 -2.62
C LYS A 191 10.07 -7.77 -3.80
N LEU A 192 11.15 -8.10 -4.52
CA LEU A 192 11.61 -7.30 -5.66
C LEU A 192 10.69 -7.48 -6.88
N GLU A 193 10.20 -8.69 -7.14
CA GLU A 193 9.21 -8.95 -8.20
C GLU A 193 7.88 -8.27 -7.90
N ILE A 194 7.42 -8.31 -6.65
CA ILE A 194 6.20 -7.62 -6.21
C ILE A 194 6.35 -6.10 -6.33
N LEU A 195 7.50 -5.54 -5.93
CA LEU A 195 7.78 -4.11 -6.09
C LEU A 195 7.86 -3.70 -7.57
N GLN A 196 8.45 -4.55 -8.42
CA GLN A 196 8.45 -4.36 -9.88
C GLN A 196 7.02 -4.38 -10.44
N GLY A 197 6.22 -5.38 -10.09
CA GLY A 197 4.82 -5.48 -10.48
C GLY A 197 4.03 -4.26 -10.04
N TYR A 198 4.17 -3.83 -8.78
CA TYR A 198 3.50 -2.65 -8.25
C TYR A 198 3.88 -1.37 -8.98
N LEU A 199 5.17 -1.09 -9.16
CA LEU A 199 5.66 0.11 -9.83
C LEU A 199 5.26 0.17 -11.32
N ASN A 200 4.99 -0.97 -11.95
CA ASN A 200 4.45 -1.01 -13.30
C ASN A 200 2.91 -0.96 -13.34
N ILE A 201 2.21 -1.51 -12.35
CA ILE A 201 0.74 -1.61 -12.39
C ILE A 201 0.03 -0.36 -11.85
N ALA A 202 0.61 0.32 -10.85
CA ALA A 202 -0.07 1.33 -10.04
C ALA A 202 -0.49 2.57 -10.87
N GLN A 203 -1.57 3.23 -10.44
CA GLN A 203 -2.05 4.46 -11.05
C GLN A 203 -1.29 5.66 -10.49
N PHE A 204 -0.68 6.44 -11.38
CA PHE A 204 0.18 7.57 -11.05
C PHE A 204 -0.38 8.92 -11.54
N GLY A 205 -1.68 9.00 -11.80
CA GLY A 205 -2.32 10.26 -12.17
C GLY A 205 -3.78 10.11 -12.57
N SER A 206 -4.35 11.19 -13.07
CA SER A 206 -5.65 11.22 -13.74
C SER A 206 -5.56 10.49 -15.10
N ASN A 207 -6.69 10.33 -15.79
CA ASN A 207 -6.73 9.89 -17.19
C ASN A 207 -5.95 8.60 -17.50
N ASN A 208 -6.04 7.59 -16.60
CA ASN A 208 -5.47 6.26 -16.81
C ASN A 208 -3.94 6.22 -17.04
N ILE A 209 -3.19 7.10 -16.36
CA ILE A 209 -1.72 7.00 -16.26
C ILE A 209 -1.36 5.84 -15.33
N TYR A 210 -0.87 4.74 -15.89
CA TYR A 210 -0.46 3.54 -15.14
C TYR A 210 1.03 3.23 -15.36
N GLY A 211 1.72 2.86 -14.28
CA GLY A 211 3.14 2.51 -14.32
C GLY A 211 4.10 3.70 -14.29
N VAL A 212 5.23 3.48 -13.64
CA VAL A 212 6.19 4.53 -13.28
C VAL A 212 6.96 5.10 -14.47
N GLU A 213 7.19 4.31 -15.53
CA GLU A 213 7.80 4.80 -16.78
C GLU A 213 6.87 5.80 -17.48
N THR A 214 5.58 5.47 -17.61
CA THR A 214 4.56 6.38 -18.16
C THR A 214 4.49 7.69 -17.35
N ALA A 215 4.53 7.60 -16.02
CA ALA A 215 4.50 8.76 -15.13
C ALA A 215 5.77 9.64 -15.27
N ALA A 216 6.95 9.02 -15.38
CA ALA A 216 8.22 9.74 -15.55
C ALA A 216 8.24 10.55 -16.86
N HIS A 217 7.78 9.96 -17.97
CA HIS A 217 7.63 10.69 -19.24
C HIS A 217 6.57 11.78 -19.14
N ARG A 218 5.38 11.46 -18.64
CA ARG A 218 4.25 12.41 -18.52
C ARG A 218 4.61 13.67 -17.73
N TYR A 219 5.27 13.54 -16.58
CA TYR A 219 5.48 14.67 -15.67
C TYR A 219 6.83 15.37 -15.82
N PHE A 220 7.84 14.66 -16.33
CA PHE A 220 9.23 15.13 -16.30
C PHE A 220 10.00 14.94 -17.61
N ASN A 221 9.37 14.38 -18.65
CA ASN A 221 10.02 14.02 -19.92
C ASN A 221 11.31 13.20 -19.74
N THR A 222 11.26 12.20 -18.86
CA THR A 222 12.41 11.36 -18.50
C THR A 222 11.99 9.91 -18.27
N SER A 223 12.94 8.97 -18.30
CA SER A 223 12.67 7.57 -17.97
C SER A 223 12.68 7.31 -16.45
N ALA A 224 12.00 6.26 -16.00
CA ALA A 224 11.97 5.86 -14.59
C ALA A 224 13.37 5.58 -14.01
N ALA A 225 14.31 5.15 -14.86
CA ALA A 225 15.72 4.95 -14.50
C ALA A 225 16.44 6.25 -14.09
N LYS A 226 16.01 7.39 -14.64
CA LYS A 226 16.64 8.71 -14.47
C LYS A 226 15.93 9.61 -13.44
N LEU A 227 14.87 9.13 -12.79
CA LEU A 227 14.15 9.90 -11.77
C LEU A 227 15.07 10.26 -10.60
N ASN A 228 15.23 11.56 -10.34
CA ASN A 228 15.92 12.05 -9.15
C ASN A 228 15.04 11.96 -7.88
N LEU A 229 15.57 12.34 -6.72
CA LEU A 229 14.85 12.30 -5.44
C LEU A 229 13.53 13.09 -5.47
N VAL A 230 13.52 14.33 -5.96
CA VAL A 230 12.34 15.21 -5.96
C VAL A 230 11.26 14.65 -6.89
N GLN A 231 11.65 14.19 -8.08
CA GLN A 231 10.75 13.58 -9.07
C GLN A 231 10.16 12.27 -8.55
N SER A 232 11.00 11.43 -7.91
CA SER A 232 10.61 10.17 -7.28
C SER A 232 9.59 10.38 -6.16
N ALA A 233 9.87 11.33 -5.25
CA ALA A 233 8.96 11.70 -4.17
C ALA A 233 7.65 12.29 -4.70
N THR A 234 7.69 13.01 -5.84
CA THR A 234 6.49 13.56 -6.48
C THR A 234 5.62 12.44 -7.03
N ILE A 235 6.17 11.49 -7.79
CA ILE A 235 5.39 10.37 -8.33
C ILE A 235 4.84 9.47 -7.22
N ALA A 236 5.65 9.17 -6.20
CA ALA A 236 5.21 8.38 -5.04
C ALA A 236 4.11 9.05 -4.21
N ALA A 237 3.96 10.37 -4.26
CA ALA A 237 2.89 11.08 -3.56
C ALA A 237 1.50 10.82 -4.18
N ILE A 238 1.45 10.49 -5.48
CA ILE A 238 0.21 10.46 -6.27
C ILE A 238 -0.67 9.25 -5.93
N THR A 239 -0.07 8.09 -5.63
CA THR A 239 -0.76 6.79 -5.41
C THR A 239 -1.87 6.84 -4.37
N LYS A 240 -1.76 7.69 -3.34
CA LYS A 240 -2.79 7.87 -2.30
C LYS A 240 -4.12 8.40 -2.85
N ASN A 241 -4.07 9.30 -3.84
CA ASN A 241 -5.25 9.83 -4.52
C ASN A 241 -4.83 10.36 -5.91
N PRO A 242 -4.84 9.49 -6.94
CA PRO A 242 -4.30 9.85 -8.25
C PRO A 242 -4.94 11.09 -8.89
N SER A 243 -6.23 11.31 -8.69
CA SER A 243 -6.96 12.45 -9.25
C SER A 243 -6.67 13.77 -8.52
N ARG A 244 -6.54 13.75 -7.18
CA ARG A 244 -6.32 14.96 -6.36
C ARG A 244 -4.86 15.41 -6.31
N TYR A 245 -3.93 14.50 -6.54
CA TYR A 245 -2.50 14.77 -6.43
C TYR A 245 -1.76 14.78 -7.77
N ASP A 246 -2.48 14.64 -8.89
CA ASP A 246 -1.92 14.79 -10.23
C ASP A 246 -1.33 16.21 -10.41
N PRO A 247 0.01 16.37 -10.55
CA PRO A 247 0.65 17.67 -10.63
C PRO A 247 0.49 18.34 -12.00
N SER A 248 -0.04 17.63 -13.01
CA SER A 248 -0.33 18.21 -14.32
C SER A 248 -1.60 19.08 -14.35
N ILE A 249 -2.40 19.05 -13.28
CA ILE A 249 -3.54 19.94 -13.05
C ILE A 249 -3.07 21.07 -12.12
N GLU A 250 -3.10 22.31 -12.59
CA GLU A 250 -2.51 23.44 -11.85
C GLU A 250 -3.13 23.66 -10.45
N THR A 251 -4.44 23.49 -10.32
CA THR A 251 -5.15 23.60 -9.03
C THR A 251 -4.76 22.52 -8.01
N ASN A 252 -4.21 21.37 -8.45
CA ASN A 252 -3.70 20.32 -7.57
C ASN A 252 -2.27 20.61 -7.06
N GLN A 253 -1.48 21.43 -7.75
CA GLN A 253 -0.04 21.57 -7.50
C GLN A 253 0.32 21.93 -6.04
N PRO A 254 -0.40 22.82 -5.32
CA PRO A 254 -0.10 23.11 -3.91
C PRO A 254 -0.20 21.87 -3.00
N GLU A 255 -1.24 21.07 -3.18
CA GLU A 255 -1.44 19.85 -2.39
C GLU A 255 -0.52 18.70 -2.86
N ALA A 256 -0.25 18.59 -4.16
CA ALA A 256 0.75 17.66 -4.70
C ALA A 256 2.15 17.96 -4.13
N GLN A 257 2.56 19.23 -4.03
CA GLN A 257 3.83 19.64 -3.41
C GLN A 257 3.88 19.26 -1.93
N LYS A 258 2.78 19.46 -1.20
CA LYS A 258 2.65 19.05 0.20
C LYS A 258 2.76 17.54 0.38
N GLN A 259 2.09 16.73 -0.46
CA GLN A 259 2.20 15.27 -0.40
C GLN A 259 3.61 14.79 -0.79
N ARG A 260 4.27 15.41 -1.79
CA ARG A 260 5.69 15.18 -2.11
C ARG A 260 6.59 15.42 -0.90
N ASN A 261 6.39 16.54 -0.20
CA ASN A 261 7.19 16.85 1.00
C ASN A 261 6.95 15.82 2.12
N ILE A 262 5.72 15.32 2.28
CA ILE A 262 5.44 14.21 3.20
C ILE A 262 6.18 12.92 2.79
N VAL A 263 6.35 12.63 1.49
CA VAL A 263 7.20 11.50 1.04
C VAL A 263 8.67 11.74 1.41
N LEU A 264 9.19 12.96 1.24
CA LEU A 264 10.56 13.30 1.63
C LEU A 264 10.77 13.15 3.15
N ASP A 265 9.84 13.66 3.98
CA ASP A 265 9.80 13.44 5.43
C ASP A 265 9.86 11.94 5.78
N LEU A 266 9.08 11.11 5.09
CA LEU A 266 9.02 9.67 5.32
C LEU A 266 10.33 8.98 4.91
N MET A 267 10.95 9.39 3.80
CA MET A 267 12.26 8.88 3.36
C MET A 267 13.38 9.25 4.34
N LEU A 268 13.38 10.48 4.87
CA LEU A 268 14.33 10.92 5.89
C LEU A 268 14.17 10.11 7.19
N ARG A 269 12.93 9.97 7.69
CA ARG A 269 12.62 9.19 8.92
C ARG A 269 12.96 7.70 8.80
N GLN A 270 13.08 7.18 7.59
CA GLN A 270 13.43 5.79 7.30
C GLN A 270 14.92 5.62 6.92
N GLY A 271 15.71 6.70 6.95
CA GLY A 271 17.14 6.66 6.64
C GLY A 271 17.46 6.45 5.14
N PHE A 272 16.49 6.64 4.25
CA PHE A 272 16.71 6.48 2.81
C PHE A 272 17.43 7.67 2.14
N ILE A 273 17.44 8.82 2.82
CA ILE A 273 18.11 10.08 2.44
C ILE A 273 18.67 10.78 3.69
N THR A 274 19.68 11.61 3.50
CA THR A 274 20.24 12.49 4.53
C THR A 274 19.36 13.72 4.78
N LYS A 275 19.57 14.40 5.92
CA LYS A 275 18.94 15.69 6.22
C LYS A 275 19.27 16.76 5.17
N SER A 276 20.49 16.78 4.63
CA SER A 276 20.89 17.74 3.59
C SER A 276 20.11 17.52 2.29
N GLU A 277 20.02 16.27 1.82
CA GLU A 277 19.22 15.93 0.63
C GLU A 277 17.74 16.27 0.82
N HIS A 278 17.20 15.97 2.01
CA HIS A 278 15.83 16.31 2.37
C HIS A 278 15.57 17.82 2.29
N ASP A 279 16.37 18.63 2.98
CA ASP A 279 16.14 20.06 3.09
C ASP A 279 16.30 20.76 1.72
N SER A 280 17.30 20.35 0.93
CA SER A 280 17.44 20.79 -0.46
C SER A 280 16.27 20.36 -1.36
N ALA A 281 15.76 19.13 -1.21
CA ALA A 281 14.64 18.62 -2.00
C ALA A 281 13.31 19.30 -1.66
N VAL A 282 13.07 19.61 -0.38
CA VAL A 282 11.87 20.31 0.10
C VAL A 282 11.83 21.75 -0.40
N ALA A 283 12.98 22.44 -0.45
CA ALA A 283 13.11 23.82 -0.88
C ALA A 283 12.79 24.05 -2.38
N ILE A 284 12.89 23.02 -3.22
CA ILE A 284 12.60 23.12 -4.66
C ILE A 284 11.08 23.23 -4.87
N PRO A 285 10.55 24.30 -5.50
CA PRO A 285 9.13 24.40 -5.83
C PRO A 285 8.70 23.29 -6.81
N LEU A 286 7.51 22.72 -6.64
CA LEU A 286 7.03 21.65 -7.53
C LEU A 286 6.94 22.15 -8.98
N LYS A 287 6.39 23.35 -9.20
CA LYS A 287 6.14 23.90 -10.54
C LYS A 287 7.40 24.06 -11.39
N SER A 288 8.57 24.30 -10.80
CA SER A 288 9.84 24.38 -11.54
C SER A 288 10.46 23.02 -11.89
N THR A 289 9.93 21.91 -11.36
CA THR A 289 10.39 20.56 -11.69
C THR A 289 9.63 19.92 -12.85
N LEU A 290 8.43 20.41 -13.16
CA LEU A 290 7.49 19.78 -14.09
C LEU A 290 7.84 20.09 -15.56
N ASN A 291 7.80 19.06 -16.40
CA ASN A 291 7.91 19.15 -17.86
C ASN A 291 6.80 18.28 -18.49
N ILE A 292 5.57 18.79 -18.45
CA ILE A 292 4.35 18.01 -18.71
C ILE A 292 4.20 17.70 -20.20
N GLN A 293 4.27 16.42 -20.56
CA GLN A 293 4.10 15.95 -21.94
C GLN A 293 2.62 15.69 -22.25
N ARG A 294 2.07 16.36 -23.28
CA ARG A 294 0.64 16.26 -23.64
C ARG A 294 0.21 14.84 -24.01
N GLU A 295 1.07 14.10 -24.69
CA GLU A 295 0.89 12.69 -25.02
C GLU A 295 2.08 11.88 -24.47
N VAL A 296 1.82 10.66 -24.00
CA VAL A 296 2.86 9.73 -23.55
C VAL A 296 3.02 8.64 -24.60
N SER A 297 3.95 8.88 -25.53
CA SER A 297 4.17 8.07 -26.73
C SER A 297 4.55 6.63 -26.42
#